data_AF-A0A0M9WIL0-F1
#
_entry.id   AF-A0A0M9WIL0-F1
#
_cell.length_a   1.000
_cell.length_b   1.000
_cell.length_c   1.000
_cell.angle_alpha   90.00
_cell.angle_beta   90.00
_cell.angle_gamma   90.00
#
_symmetry.space_group_name_H-M   'P 1'
#
loop_
_entity.id
_entity.type
_entity.pdbx_description
1 polymer ?
#
loop_
_entity_poly.entity_id
_entity_poly.type
_entity_poly.pdbx_seq_one_letter_code
_entity_poly.pdbx_strand_id
1 'polypeptide(L)'
;MPTEENLNEMRGYKAALRNPKVGQEAKENAQARLNELGGDQPRAELYKARGDESKDPVRVSAGLKAAQHNPLVTEGGKQRAAEKMGQRGPEE
;
A
#
# COMPACT_ATOMS: atom_id res chain seq x y z
N MET A 1 -8.78 16.52 -3.51
CA MET A 1 -8.62 15.09 -3.19
C MET A 1 -8.12 14.39 -4.44
N PRO A 2 -7.01 13.63 -4.39
CA PRO A 2 -6.66 12.76 -5.51
C PRO A 2 -7.82 11.78 -5.74
N THR A 3 -8.28 11.68 -6.99
CA THR A 3 -9.38 10.78 -7.36
C THR A 3 -8.89 9.33 -7.37
N GLU A 4 -9.81 8.37 -7.24
CA GLU A 4 -9.45 6.95 -7.37
C GLU A 4 -8.78 6.64 -8.72
N GLU A 5 -9.14 7.39 -9.76
CA GLU A 5 -8.51 7.34 -11.08
C GLU A 5 -7.02 7.69 -11.02
N ASN A 6 -6.69 8.80 -10.37
CA ASN A 6 -5.31 9.24 -10.17
C ASN A 6 -4.47 8.20 -9.39
N LEU A 7 -5.07 7.55 -8.39
CA LEU A 7 -4.45 6.42 -7.66
C LEU A 7 -4.20 5.20 -8.53
N ASN A 8 -5.16 4.86 -9.40
CA ASN A 8 -5.06 3.71 -10.28
C ASN A 8 -4.02 3.95 -11.38
N GLU A 9 -3.95 5.16 -11.93
CA GLU A 9 -2.92 5.59 -12.88
C GLU A 9 -1.52 5.47 -12.27
N MET A 10 -1.29 6.03 -11.07
CA MET A 10 0.00 5.91 -10.37
C MET A 10 0.43 4.45 -10.16
N ARG A 11 -0.51 3.56 -9.82
CA ARG A 11 -0.24 2.11 -9.71
C ARG A 11 0.14 1.50 -11.06
N GLY A 12 -0.57 1.87 -12.12
CA GLY A 12 -0.31 1.41 -13.49
C GLY A 12 1.08 1.81 -13.95
N TYR A 13 1.45 3.08 -13.80
CA TYR A 13 2.78 3.57 -14.18
C TYR A 13 3.89 2.92 -13.35
N LYS A 14 3.71 2.75 -12.03
CA LYS A 14 4.67 2.03 -11.18
C LYS A 14 4.84 0.56 -11.58
N ALA A 15 3.76 -0.09 -12.02
CA ALA A 15 3.82 -1.44 -12.56
C ALA A 15 4.58 -1.50 -13.89
N ALA A 16 4.36 -0.52 -14.78
CA ALA A 16 5.06 -0.41 -16.06
C ALA A 16 6.58 -0.28 -15.87
N LEU A 17 7.03 0.53 -14.89
CA LEU A 17 8.45 0.69 -14.55
C LEU A 17 9.13 -0.62 -14.15
N ARG A 18 8.42 -1.49 -13.42
CA ARG A 18 8.94 -2.79 -12.96
C ARG A 18 8.81 -3.91 -13.98
N ASN A 19 8.02 -3.72 -15.04
CA ASN A 19 7.78 -4.76 -16.02
C ASN A 19 8.98 -4.88 -16.99
N PRO A 20 9.65 -6.05 -17.08
CA PRO A 20 10.76 -6.24 -18.01
C PRO A 20 10.32 -6.23 -19.48
N LYS A 21 9.03 -6.46 -19.77
CA LYS A 21 8.48 -6.43 -21.14
C LYS A 21 8.20 -5.01 -21.66
N VAL A 22 8.29 -4.00 -20.80
CA VAL A 22 8.07 -2.60 -21.18
C VAL A 22 9.41 -2.03 -21.64
N GLY A 23 9.41 -1.44 -22.85
CA GLY A 23 10.57 -0.79 -23.44
C GLY A 23 11.06 0.42 -22.62
N GLN A 24 12.31 0.83 -22.84
CA GLN A 24 12.95 1.88 -22.05
C GLN A 24 12.23 3.23 -22.19
N GLU A 25 11.88 3.63 -23.42
CA GLU A 25 11.17 4.88 -23.70
C GLU A 25 9.79 4.93 -23.00
N ALA A 26 9.07 3.81 -22.98
CA ALA A 26 7.78 3.71 -22.30
C ALA A 26 7.93 3.80 -20.77
N LYS A 27 9.05 3.32 -20.20
CA LYS A 27 9.36 3.51 -18.77
C LYS A 27 9.69 4.96 -18.45
N GLU A 28 10.45 5.63 -19.29
CA GLU A 28 10.76 7.06 -19.12
C GLU A 28 9.47 7.91 -19.15
N ASN A 29 8.57 7.62 -20.10
CA ASN A 29 7.26 8.25 -20.13
C ASN A 29 6.45 7.94 -18.86
N ALA A 30 6.36 6.67 -18.46
CA ALA A 30 5.67 6.28 -17.22
C ALA A 30 6.22 7.00 -15.99
N GLN A 31 7.53 7.21 -15.91
CA GLN A 31 8.17 7.95 -14.83
C GLN A 31 7.80 9.44 -14.83
N ALA A 32 7.78 10.07 -16.00
CA ALA A 32 7.36 11.47 -16.14
C ALA A 32 5.91 11.66 -15.70
N ARG A 33 4.99 10.79 -16.17
CA ARG A 33 3.57 10.82 -15.78
C ARG A 33 3.39 10.58 -14.28
N LEU A 34 4.14 9.65 -13.72
CA LEU A 34 4.10 9.35 -12.29
C LEU A 34 4.54 10.57 -11.47
N ASN A 35 5.57 11.30 -11.89
CA ASN A 35 5.99 12.56 -11.25
C ASN A 35 4.92 13.66 -11.34
N GLU A 36 4.23 13.81 -12.48
CA GLU A 36 3.11 14.76 -12.62
C GLU A 36 1.95 14.45 -11.67
N LEU A 37 1.68 13.17 -11.42
CA LEU A 37 0.59 12.70 -10.55
C LEU A 37 0.93 12.76 -9.04
N GLY A 38 2.13 13.23 -8.67
CA GLY A 38 2.58 13.34 -7.29
C GLY A 38 3.73 12.40 -6.91
N GLY A 39 4.26 11.63 -7.86
CA GLY A 39 5.50 10.88 -7.67
C GLY A 39 5.35 9.73 -6.68
N ASP A 40 6.33 9.61 -5.79
CA ASP A 40 6.36 8.61 -4.72
C ASP A 40 5.65 9.11 -3.44
N GLN A 41 4.52 9.82 -3.58
CA GLN A 41 3.73 10.23 -2.41
C GLN A 41 3.56 9.04 -1.46
N PRO A 42 3.74 9.25 -0.15
CA PRO A 42 3.80 8.16 0.80
C PRO A 42 2.51 7.37 0.70
N ARG A 43 2.67 6.07 0.46
CA ARG A 43 1.60 5.09 0.28
C ARG A 43 0.51 5.22 1.35
N ALA A 44 0.87 5.69 2.55
CA ALA A 44 -0.01 5.98 3.68
C ALA A 44 -1.04 7.10 3.40
N GLU A 45 -0.67 8.21 2.77
CA GLU A 45 -1.60 9.29 2.41
C GLU A 45 -2.58 8.84 1.33
N LEU A 46 -2.10 8.05 0.37
CA LEU A 46 -2.93 7.44 -0.67
C LEU A 46 -3.91 6.40 -0.10
N TYR A 47 -3.50 5.65 0.94
CA TYR A 47 -4.41 4.77 1.68
C TYR A 47 -5.47 5.55 2.45
N LYS A 48 -5.10 6.66 3.10
CA LYS A 48 -6.07 7.54 3.78
C LYS A 48 -7.11 8.11 2.81
N ALA A 49 -6.68 8.56 1.63
CA ALA A 49 -7.59 9.10 0.59
C ALA A 49 -8.60 8.07 0.07
N ARG A 50 -8.29 6.77 0.15
CA ARG A 50 -9.18 5.67 -0.28
C ARG A 50 -10.29 5.33 0.72
N GLY A 51 -10.38 6.06 1.84
CA GLY A 51 -11.33 5.76 2.92
C GLY A 51 -10.93 4.57 3.79
N ASP A 52 -9.66 4.14 3.77
CA ASP A 52 -9.16 3.02 4.58
C ASP A 52 -9.24 3.31 6.11
N GLU A 53 -9.47 4.57 6.48
CA GLU A 53 -9.75 4.98 7.87
C GLU A 53 -11.07 4.38 8.42
N SER A 54 -12.00 3.99 7.53
CA SER A 54 -13.30 3.42 7.90
C SER A 54 -13.32 1.88 7.92
N LYS A 55 -12.15 1.23 8.02
CA LYS A 55 -12.13 -0.23 8.19
C LYS A 55 -12.54 -0.61 9.60
N ASP A 56 -13.42 -1.59 9.68
CA ASP A 56 -13.86 -2.20 10.93
C ASP A 56 -12.65 -2.58 11.80
N PRO A 57 -12.52 -1.99 13.01
CA PRO A 57 -11.32 -2.14 13.83
C PRO A 57 -11.10 -3.59 14.23
N VAL A 58 -12.17 -4.35 14.49
CA VAL A 58 -12.12 -5.77 14.84
C VAL A 58 -11.57 -6.59 13.67
N ARG A 59 -12.01 -6.33 12.43
CA ARG A 59 -11.46 -7.01 11.25
C ARG A 59 -9.99 -6.71 11.02
N VAL A 60 -9.56 -5.48 11.28
CA VAL A 60 -8.14 -5.12 11.15
C VAL A 60 -7.30 -5.86 12.20
N SER A 61 -7.73 -5.88 13.46
CA SER A 61 -7.05 -6.61 14.53
C SER A 61 -7.01 -8.12 14.26
N ALA A 62 -8.11 -8.72 13.82
CA ALA A 62 -8.17 -10.11 13.40
C ALA A 62 -7.18 -10.41 12.26
N GLY A 63 -7.07 -9.53 11.27
CA GLY A 63 -6.11 -9.65 10.17
C GLY A 63 -4.66 -9.57 10.64
N LEU A 64 -4.35 -8.66 11.57
CA LEU A 64 -3.02 -8.56 12.19
C LEU A 64 -2.68 -9.80 13.03
N LYS A 65 -3.66 -10.40 13.70
CA LYS A 65 -3.50 -11.66 14.44
C LYS A 65 -3.19 -12.81 13.50
N ALA A 66 -3.95 -12.92 12.41
CA ALA A 66 -3.72 -13.93 11.39
C ALA A 66 -2.33 -13.79 10.76
N ALA A 67 -1.88 -12.57 10.49
CA ALA A 67 -0.55 -12.32 9.94
C ALA A 67 0.59 -12.77 10.88
N GLN A 68 0.41 -12.69 12.21
CA GLN A 68 1.42 -13.16 13.18
C GLN A 68 1.58 -14.68 13.18
N HIS A 69 0.50 -15.43 12.94
CA HIS A 69 0.52 -16.90 12.97
C HIS A 69 0.69 -17.55 11.60
N ASN A 70 0.57 -16.80 10.51
CA ASN A 70 0.64 -17.35 9.17
C ASN A 70 2.10 -17.75 8.80
N PRO A 71 2.36 -19.03 8.46
CA PRO A 71 3.69 -19.49 8.09
C PRO A 71 4.20 -18.89 6.77
N LEU A 72 3.31 -18.37 5.92
CA LEU A 72 3.67 -17.70 4.66
C LEU A 72 4.11 -16.24 4.87
N VAL A 73 3.96 -15.70 6.08
CA VAL A 73 4.41 -14.35 6.42
C VAL A 73 5.83 -14.41 6.94
N THR A 74 6.68 -13.51 6.45
CA THR A 74 8.07 -13.40 6.91
C THR A 74 8.15 -12.96 8.36
N GLU A 75 9.25 -13.28 9.05
CA GLU A 75 9.46 -12.88 10.45
C GLU A 75 9.32 -11.36 10.65
N GLY A 76 9.91 -10.55 9.76
CA GLY A 76 9.73 -9.09 9.80
C GLY A 76 8.29 -8.64 9.50
N GLY A 77 7.50 -9.44 8.79
CA GLY A 77 6.07 -9.20 8.59
C GLY A 77 5.26 -9.46 9.87
N LYS A 78 5.58 -10.55 10.58
CA LYS A 78 4.95 -10.91 11.87
C LYS A 78 5.26 -9.87 12.95
N GLN A 79 6.52 -9.44 13.06
CA GLN A 79 6.94 -8.40 14.00
C GLN A 79 6.18 -7.09 13.79
N ARG A 80 6.10 -6.62 12.54
CA ARG A 80 5.33 -5.41 12.20
C ARG A 80 3.84 -5.55 12.50
N ALA A 81 3.29 -6.75 12.33
CA ALA A 81 1.89 -7.02 12.66
C ALA A 81 1.65 -6.93 14.18
N ALA A 82 2.57 -7.47 14.98
CA ALA A 82 2.56 -7.36 16.44
C ALA A 82 2.72 -5.91 16.91
N GLU A 83 3.66 -5.15 16.34
CA GLU A 83 3.84 -3.72 16.66
C GLU A 83 2.58 -2.90 16.36
N LYS A 84 1.94 -3.13 15.20
CA LYS A 84 0.71 -2.44 14.83
C LYS A 84 -0.49 -2.81 15.71
N MET A 85 -0.51 -4.04 16.22
CA MET A 85 -1.52 -4.49 17.17
C MET A 85 -1.29 -3.84 18.55
N GLY A 86 -0.06 -3.78 19.03
CA GLY A 86 0.29 -3.11 20.29
C GLY A 86 0.00 -1.60 20.27
N GLN A 87 0.23 -0.92 19.14
CA GLN A 87 -0.09 0.51 18.97
C GLN A 87 -1.60 0.82 18.98
N ARG A 88 -2.45 -0.18 18.74
CA ARG A 88 -3.92 0.00 18.65
C ARG A 88 -4.64 -0.20 20.00
N GLY A 89 -3.95 -0.64 21.04
CA GLY A 89 -4.54 -0.96 22.34
C GLY A 89 -5.24 -2.33 22.36
N PRO A 90 -5.42 -2.94 23.56
CA PRO A 90 -6.08 -4.24 23.68
C PRO A 90 -7.55 -4.16 23.24
N GLU A 91 -8.02 -5.24 22.62
CA GLU A 91 -9.42 -5.47 22.30
C GLU A 91 -10.19 -5.61 23.62
N GLU A 92 -10.99 -4.62 24.03
CA GLU A 92 -12.01 -4.74 25.09
C GLU A 92 -13.33 -5.27 24.53
#